data_AF-A0AA88YCU7-F1
#
_entry.id   AF-A0AA88YCU7-F1
#
_cell.length_a   1.000
_cell.length_b   1.000
_cell.length_c   1.000
_cell.angle_alpha   90.00
_cell.angle_beta   90.00
_cell.angle_gamma   90.00
#
_symmetry.space_group_name_H-M   'P 1'
#
loop_
_entity.id
_entity.type
_entity.pdbx_description
1 polymer ?
#
loop_
_entity_poly.entity_id
_entity_poly.type
_entity_poly.pdbx_seq_one_letter_code
_entity_poly.pdbx_strand_id
1 'polypeptide(L)'
;MLASKSSRKLMIASRSSRKLNDSFKVITETNNNFKVIKDKNDSLKVIQENNTGLKVIKETNDRFKVIKENNDNFKVIKETNDNFKVIKETNDNFKVITETNDSFKVIKETNDRFKVIKENNDSFKVIKETNDNFKVIKYTNDSFDVIQENNAIFKVIMKTNDSFKVIKETNDNFKVIKDTNDSFKIIKEKNDSLKIIKETNDSFKVIKKTK
;
A
#
# COMPACT_ATOMS: atom_id res chain seq x y z
N MET A 1 -29.68 26.62 19.68
CA MET A 1 -29.04 25.65 20.60
C MET A 1 -29.00 24.29 19.94
N LEU A 2 -27.80 23.85 19.56
CA LEU A 2 -27.52 22.57 18.91
C LEU A 2 -27.44 21.48 19.98
N ALA A 3 -28.36 20.50 19.95
CA ALA A 3 -28.25 19.29 20.74
C ALA A 3 -27.80 18.12 19.85
N SER A 4 -26.71 17.48 20.27
CA SER A 4 -25.93 16.46 19.58
C SER A 4 -26.74 15.27 19.07
N LYS A 5 -26.66 14.99 17.77
CA LYS A 5 -27.05 13.68 17.24
C LYS A 5 -25.97 12.65 17.59
N SER A 6 -26.28 11.91 18.64
CA SER A 6 -25.61 10.71 19.12
C SER A 6 -25.24 9.74 17.98
N SER A 7 -23.94 9.58 17.72
CA SER A 7 -23.39 8.60 16.79
C SER A 7 -23.59 7.19 17.34
N ARG A 8 -24.37 6.36 16.63
CA ARG A 8 -24.63 4.96 17.01
C ARG A 8 -23.34 4.15 16.97
N LYS A 9 -23.00 3.59 18.13
CA LYS A 9 -21.86 2.72 18.42
C LYS A 9 -22.19 1.28 17.97
N LEU A 10 -21.51 0.77 16.94
CA LEU A 10 -21.51 -0.66 16.60
C LEU A 10 -20.08 -1.21 16.82
N MET A 11 -19.85 -1.71 18.03
CA MET A 11 -18.64 -2.47 18.39
C MET A 11 -19.00 -3.96 18.38
N ILE A 12 -18.70 -4.66 17.28
CA ILE A 12 -18.81 -6.12 17.25
C ILE A 12 -17.45 -6.69 17.65
N ALA A 13 -17.29 -7.00 18.94
CA ALA A 13 -16.29 -7.95 19.41
C ALA A 13 -16.96 -9.33 19.45
N SER A 14 -16.71 -10.19 18.46
CA SER A 14 -17.18 -11.57 18.49
C SER A 14 -16.06 -12.53 18.86
N ARG A 15 -16.16 -13.12 20.06
CA ARG A 15 -15.65 -14.48 20.32
C ARG A 15 -16.81 -15.42 20.00
N SER A 16 -16.68 -16.28 18.99
CA SER A 16 -17.41 -17.55 18.98
C SER A 16 -16.77 -18.56 18.05
N SER A 17 -16.71 -19.77 18.57
CA SER A 17 -16.12 -20.99 18.03
C SER A 17 -16.97 -21.64 16.94
N ARG A 18 -16.27 -22.08 15.87
CA ARG A 18 -16.61 -23.09 14.84
C ARG A 18 -17.79 -22.85 13.86
N LYS A 19 -17.34 -22.77 12.60
CA LYS A 19 -17.96 -22.98 11.27
C LYS A 19 -18.74 -21.83 10.60
N LEU A 20 -18.08 -21.33 9.54
CA LEU A 20 -18.49 -20.55 8.35
C LEU A 20 -19.29 -19.24 8.56
N ASN A 21 -18.60 -18.10 8.35
CA ASN A 21 -19.22 -16.82 7.98
C ASN A 21 -18.13 -15.90 7.37
N ASP A 22 -18.02 -16.01 6.04
CA ASP A 22 -16.85 -15.72 5.19
C ASP A 22 -16.64 -14.24 4.83
N SER A 23 -17.27 -13.33 5.57
CA SER A 23 -17.10 -11.89 5.33
C SER A 23 -17.26 -11.04 6.59
N PHE A 24 -16.24 -10.24 6.92
CA PHE A 24 -16.27 -9.28 8.02
C PHE A 24 -16.27 -7.87 7.46
N LYS A 25 -17.26 -7.05 7.83
CA LYS A 25 -17.37 -5.66 7.39
C LYS A 25 -17.37 -4.73 8.60
N VAL A 26 -16.58 -3.66 8.51
CA VAL A 26 -16.55 -2.57 9.48
C VAL A 26 -16.82 -1.25 8.75
N ILE A 27 -17.68 -0.41 9.31
CA ILE A 27 -17.96 0.95 8.84
C ILE A 27 -17.93 1.89 10.05
N THR A 28 -17.18 2.98 9.98
CA THR A 28 -17.06 3.97 11.07
C THR A 28 -16.86 5.40 10.56
N GLU A 29 -17.56 6.38 11.14
CA GLU A 29 -17.52 7.80 10.71
C GLU A 29 -16.55 8.69 11.52
N THR A 30 -16.28 8.39 12.78
CA THR A 30 -15.26 9.11 13.57
C THR A 30 -14.77 8.20 14.70
N ASN A 31 -13.46 7.93 14.73
CA ASN A 31 -12.81 7.27 15.86
C ASN A 31 -11.36 7.72 15.98
N ASN A 32 -10.88 7.83 17.22
CA ASN A 32 -9.49 8.20 17.46
C ASN A 32 -8.56 7.01 17.16
N ASN A 33 -8.89 5.79 17.59
CA ASN A 33 -8.04 4.62 17.35
C ASN A 33 -8.86 3.36 17.18
N PHE A 34 -8.87 2.81 15.96
CA PHE A 34 -9.55 1.55 15.64
C PHE A 34 -8.55 0.42 15.45
N LYS A 35 -8.80 -0.73 16.10
CA LYS A 35 -7.97 -1.93 16.00
C LYS A 35 -8.80 -3.14 15.59
N VAL A 36 -8.35 -3.84 14.56
CA VAL A 36 -8.90 -5.14 14.14
C VAL A 36 -7.83 -6.21 14.31
N ILE A 37 -8.15 -7.27 15.05
CA ILE A 37 -7.34 -8.48 15.16
C ILE A 37 -8.23 -9.66 14.79
N LYS A 38 -7.79 -10.51 13.85
CA LYS A 38 -8.51 -11.72 13.48
C LYS A 38 -7.58 -12.74 12.83
N ASP A 39 -7.79 -14.01 13.14
CA ASP A 39 -6.90 -15.09 12.70
C ASP A 39 -7.20 -15.48 11.25
N LYS A 40 -8.41 -16.00 10.96
CA LYS A 40 -8.81 -16.43 9.60
C LYS A 40 -10.15 -15.85 9.17
N ASN A 41 -10.26 -15.47 7.89
CA ASN A 41 -11.48 -14.95 7.28
C ASN A 41 -11.33 -14.84 5.76
N ASP A 42 -12.29 -15.30 4.95
CA ASP A 42 -12.17 -15.20 3.49
C ASP A 42 -12.19 -13.74 3.01
N SER A 43 -12.98 -12.88 3.68
CA SER A 43 -12.98 -11.46 3.36
C SER A 43 -13.07 -10.51 4.55
N LEU A 44 -12.38 -9.38 4.42
CA LEU A 44 -12.50 -8.21 5.30
C LEU A 44 -12.65 -6.93 4.48
N LYS A 45 -13.73 -6.18 4.73
CA LYS A 45 -13.94 -4.83 4.22
C LYS A 45 -13.99 -3.81 5.36
N VAL A 46 -13.12 -2.81 5.33
CA VAL A 46 -13.13 -1.69 6.28
C VAL A 46 -13.40 -0.39 5.52
N ILE A 47 -14.43 0.35 5.93
CA ILE A 47 -14.77 1.67 5.40
C ILE A 47 -14.68 2.66 6.57
N GLN A 48 -13.87 3.72 6.44
CA GLN A 48 -13.80 4.73 7.50
C GLN A 48 -13.61 6.16 6.97
N GLU A 49 -14.22 7.12 7.65
CA GLU A 49 -14.09 8.56 7.42
C GLU A 49 -13.56 9.22 8.71
N ASN A 50 -12.68 10.22 8.61
CA ASN A 50 -12.22 11.06 9.74
C ASN A 50 -11.71 10.29 10.98
N ASN A 51 -10.56 9.61 10.88
CA ASN A 51 -10.00 8.88 12.03
C ASN A 51 -8.51 9.15 12.22
N THR A 52 -8.03 9.28 13.46
CA THR A 52 -6.59 9.52 13.71
C THR A 52 -5.73 8.25 13.60
N GLY A 53 -6.34 7.05 13.66
CA GLY A 53 -5.58 5.79 13.63
C GLY A 53 -6.35 4.52 13.28
N LEU A 54 -5.80 3.70 12.37
CA LEU A 54 -6.19 2.30 12.17
C LEU A 54 -4.99 1.36 12.25
N LYS A 55 -5.14 0.31 13.07
CA LYS A 55 -4.25 -0.85 13.10
C LYS A 55 -4.99 -2.14 12.78
N VAL A 56 -4.57 -2.84 11.73
CA VAL A 56 -5.07 -4.20 11.41
C VAL A 56 -3.91 -5.18 11.57
N ILE A 57 -4.12 -6.24 12.35
CA ILE A 57 -3.20 -7.37 12.47
C ILE A 57 -3.99 -8.64 12.12
N LYS A 58 -3.50 -9.44 11.17
CA LYS A 58 -4.18 -10.69 10.76
C LYS A 58 -3.22 -11.77 10.25
N GLU A 59 -3.62 -13.02 10.42
CA GLU A 59 -2.88 -14.21 9.96
C GLU A 59 -3.21 -14.52 8.49
N THR A 60 -4.48 -14.84 8.18
CA THR A 60 -4.89 -15.27 6.82
C THR A 60 -6.20 -14.61 6.36
N ASN A 61 -6.24 -14.06 5.14
CA ASN A 61 -7.51 -13.73 4.44
C ASN A 61 -7.34 -13.74 2.92
N ASP A 62 -8.30 -14.25 2.17
CA ASP A 62 -8.25 -14.23 0.71
C ASP A 62 -8.41 -12.79 0.19
N ARG A 63 -9.36 -12.03 0.74
CA ARG A 63 -9.71 -10.68 0.25
C ARG A 63 -9.71 -9.64 1.35
N PHE A 64 -8.91 -8.59 1.18
CA PHE A 64 -8.90 -7.44 2.06
C PHE A 64 -9.07 -6.14 1.31
N LYS A 65 -10.14 -5.41 1.64
CA LYS A 65 -10.44 -4.10 1.06
C LYS A 65 -10.54 -3.04 2.14
N VAL A 66 -9.83 -1.95 1.94
CA VAL A 66 -9.96 -0.73 2.76
C VAL A 66 -10.33 0.43 1.85
N ILE A 67 -11.38 1.17 2.23
CA ILE A 67 -11.78 2.44 1.61
C ILE A 67 -11.77 3.49 2.71
N LYS A 68 -11.08 4.61 2.51
CA LYS A 68 -11.01 5.65 3.54
C LYS A 68 -10.86 7.06 3.01
N GLU A 69 -11.35 7.99 3.83
CA GLU A 69 -11.19 9.43 3.70
C GLU A 69 -10.60 9.96 5.02
N ASN A 70 -9.61 10.86 4.93
CA ASN A 70 -8.96 11.59 6.04
C ASN A 70 -8.50 10.73 7.24
N ASN A 71 -7.22 10.31 7.24
CA ASN A 71 -6.65 9.56 8.36
C ASN A 71 -5.15 9.78 8.57
N ASP A 72 -4.74 10.17 9.78
CA ASP A 72 -3.33 10.46 10.06
C ASP A 72 -2.46 9.18 9.98
N ASN A 73 -2.93 8.06 10.53
CA ASN A 73 -2.11 6.86 10.71
C ASN A 73 -2.81 5.56 10.30
N PHE A 74 -2.22 4.86 9.32
CA PHE A 74 -2.68 3.53 8.91
C PHE A 74 -1.55 2.51 8.96
N LYS A 75 -1.77 1.45 9.74
CA LYS A 75 -0.85 0.31 9.86
C LYS A 75 -1.56 -1.01 9.59
N VAL A 76 -1.00 -1.80 8.68
CA VAL A 76 -1.40 -3.19 8.48
C VAL A 76 -0.19 -4.10 8.63
N ILE A 77 -0.36 -5.19 9.37
CA ILE A 77 0.58 -6.30 9.47
C ILE A 77 -0.19 -7.58 9.12
N LYS A 78 0.28 -8.34 8.14
CA LYS A 78 -0.34 -9.59 7.71
C LYS A 78 0.68 -10.66 7.34
N GLU A 79 0.30 -11.91 7.53
CA GLU A 79 1.09 -13.06 7.09
C GLU A 79 0.71 -13.41 5.64
N THR A 80 -0.52 -13.89 5.40
CA THR A 80 -0.95 -14.38 4.08
C THR A 80 -2.24 -13.72 3.61
N ASN A 81 -2.27 -13.27 2.34
CA ASN A 81 -3.50 -12.77 1.72
C ASN A 81 -3.44 -12.70 0.19
N ASP A 82 -4.37 -13.32 -0.53
CA ASP A 82 -4.37 -13.33 -2.00
C ASP A 82 -4.56 -11.92 -2.59
N ASN A 83 -5.60 -11.19 -2.15
CA ASN A 83 -5.98 -9.91 -2.75
C ASN A 83 -6.06 -8.78 -1.71
N PHE A 84 -5.14 -7.83 -1.77
CA PHE A 84 -5.09 -6.66 -0.90
C PHE A 84 -5.36 -5.38 -1.72
N LYS A 85 -6.45 -4.69 -1.40
CA LYS A 85 -6.83 -3.43 -2.06
C LYS A 85 -7.04 -2.31 -1.04
N VAL A 86 -6.38 -1.18 -1.29
CA VAL A 86 -6.58 0.05 -0.53
C VAL A 86 -6.92 1.18 -1.52
N ILE A 87 -8.00 1.91 -1.23
CA ILE A 87 -8.38 3.17 -1.89
C ILE A 87 -8.44 4.24 -0.81
N LYS A 88 -7.75 5.38 -1.02
CA LYS A 88 -7.67 6.47 -0.03
C LYS A 88 -7.52 7.85 -0.66
N GLU A 89 -8.08 8.86 0.00
CA GLU A 89 -7.91 10.28 -0.35
C GLU A 89 -6.66 10.87 0.35
N THR A 90 -6.75 11.15 1.65
CA THR A 90 -5.69 11.85 2.42
C THR A 90 -5.22 11.04 3.62
N ASN A 91 -3.89 10.90 3.81
CA ASN A 91 -3.32 10.23 4.98
C ASN A 91 -1.83 10.55 5.23
N ASP A 92 -1.43 10.99 6.42
CA ASP A 92 -0.02 11.34 6.68
C ASP A 92 0.91 10.12 6.63
N ASN A 93 0.59 9.06 7.39
CA ASN A 93 1.46 7.89 7.56
C ASN A 93 0.79 6.59 7.15
N PHE A 94 1.31 5.94 6.12
CA PHE A 94 0.86 4.62 5.66
C PHE A 94 1.96 3.59 5.77
N LYS A 95 1.74 2.55 6.56
CA LYS A 95 2.66 1.42 6.72
C LYS A 95 1.96 0.09 6.48
N VAL A 96 2.50 -0.70 5.57
CA VAL A 96 2.09 -2.09 5.37
C VAL A 96 3.29 -3.01 5.46
N ILE A 97 3.13 -4.11 6.19
CA ILE A 97 4.06 -5.24 6.26
C ILE A 97 3.26 -6.49 5.88
N THR A 98 3.70 -7.23 4.87
CA THR A 98 3.07 -8.50 4.45
C THR A 98 4.13 -9.55 4.11
N GLU A 99 3.93 -10.81 4.48
CA GLU A 99 4.84 -11.90 4.07
C GLU A 99 4.47 -12.40 2.68
N THR A 100 3.26 -12.94 2.48
CA THR A 100 2.80 -13.55 1.22
C THR A 100 1.54 -12.87 0.69
N ASN A 101 1.54 -12.46 -0.58
CA ASN A 101 0.38 -11.81 -1.22
C ASN A 101 0.39 -11.87 -2.74
N ASP A 102 -0.60 -12.50 -3.37
CA ASP A 102 -0.65 -12.62 -4.83
C ASP A 102 -0.85 -11.25 -5.51
N SER A 103 -1.77 -10.42 -5.01
CA SER A 103 -2.13 -9.14 -5.61
C SER A 103 -2.28 -8.02 -4.59
N PHE A 104 -1.41 -7.03 -4.71
CA PHE A 104 -1.44 -5.81 -3.92
C PHE A 104 -1.71 -4.59 -4.77
N LYS A 105 -2.84 -3.93 -4.52
CA LYS A 105 -3.23 -2.69 -5.20
C LYS A 105 -3.48 -1.55 -4.23
N VAL A 106 -2.83 -0.43 -4.50
CA VAL A 106 -3.04 0.83 -3.78
C VAL A 106 -3.35 1.93 -4.80
N ILE A 107 -4.46 2.64 -4.59
CA ILE A 107 -4.83 3.85 -5.33
C ILE A 107 -4.98 4.97 -4.31
N LYS A 108 -4.27 6.09 -4.48
CA LYS A 108 -4.34 7.21 -3.54
C LYS A 108 -4.11 8.59 -4.15
N GLU A 109 -4.64 9.62 -3.52
CA GLU A 109 -4.38 11.02 -3.89
C GLU A 109 -3.18 11.59 -3.12
N THR A 110 -3.26 11.75 -1.79
CA THR A 110 -2.25 12.48 -1.00
C THR A 110 -1.74 11.71 0.23
N ASN A 111 -0.41 11.56 0.40
CA ASN A 111 0.23 11.05 1.64
C ASN A 111 1.61 11.68 1.90
N ASP A 112 1.98 11.96 3.14
CA ASP A 112 3.35 12.40 3.44
C ASP A 112 4.34 11.22 3.40
N ARG A 113 4.00 10.11 4.04
CA ARG A 113 4.89 8.97 4.26
C ARG A 113 4.23 7.66 3.92
N PHE A 114 4.70 7.04 2.83
CA PHE A 114 4.32 5.71 2.42
C PHE A 114 5.47 4.71 2.60
N LYS A 115 5.24 3.68 3.40
CA LYS A 115 6.18 2.57 3.60
C LYS A 115 5.51 1.22 3.38
N VAL A 116 6.10 0.41 2.51
CA VAL A 116 5.71 -0.99 2.32
C VAL A 116 6.95 -1.88 2.47
N ILE A 117 6.81 -2.97 3.23
CA ILE A 117 7.80 -4.05 3.32
C ILE A 117 7.09 -5.35 2.96
N LYS A 118 7.65 -6.12 2.01
CA LYS A 118 7.09 -7.41 1.58
C LYS A 118 8.16 -8.46 1.30
N GLU A 119 7.83 -9.72 1.52
CA GLU A 119 8.70 -10.85 1.17
C GLU A 119 8.34 -11.45 -0.18
N ASN A 120 7.13 -12.00 -0.34
CA ASN A 120 6.70 -12.70 -1.56
C ASN A 120 5.39 -12.11 -2.11
N ASN A 121 5.38 -11.72 -3.38
CA ASN A 121 4.18 -11.15 -3.99
C ASN A 121 4.18 -11.23 -5.51
N ASP A 122 3.15 -11.75 -6.16
CA ASP A 122 3.16 -11.88 -7.64
C ASP A 122 2.99 -10.50 -8.29
N SER A 123 1.96 -9.75 -7.90
CA SER A 123 1.61 -8.47 -8.52
C SER A 123 1.50 -7.33 -7.53
N PHE A 124 2.25 -6.25 -7.75
CA PHE A 124 2.20 -5.05 -6.96
C PHE A 124 1.97 -3.84 -7.82
N LYS A 125 0.86 -3.15 -7.57
CA LYS A 125 0.47 -1.95 -8.30
C LYS A 125 0.17 -0.80 -7.35
N VAL A 126 0.83 0.32 -7.61
CA VAL A 126 0.58 1.60 -6.92
C VAL A 126 0.28 2.67 -7.95
N ILE A 127 -0.84 3.37 -7.78
CA ILE A 127 -1.20 4.57 -8.53
C ILE A 127 -1.36 5.71 -7.52
N LYS A 128 -0.63 6.81 -7.70
CA LYS A 128 -0.69 7.96 -6.80
C LYS A 128 -0.47 9.31 -7.46
N GLU A 129 -1.06 10.35 -6.88
CA GLU A 129 -0.84 11.74 -7.30
C GLU A 129 0.32 12.38 -6.54
N THR A 130 0.20 12.57 -5.21
CA THR A 130 1.18 13.35 -4.42
C THR A 130 1.67 12.60 -3.20
N ASN A 131 3.00 12.51 -2.99
CA ASN A 131 3.55 12.03 -1.73
C ASN A 131 5.00 12.48 -1.44
N ASP A 132 5.32 12.89 -0.21
CA ASP A 132 6.67 13.38 0.09
C ASP A 132 7.71 12.25 0.10
N ASN A 133 7.38 11.14 0.77
CA ASN A 133 8.30 10.05 1.01
C ASN A 133 7.70 8.70 0.62
N PHE A 134 8.19 8.10 -0.45
CA PHE A 134 7.82 6.77 -0.90
C PHE A 134 8.95 5.79 -0.64
N LYS A 135 8.70 4.77 0.19
CA LYS A 135 9.65 3.69 0.45
C LYS A 135 9.03 2.32 0.26
N VAL A 136 9.63 1.50 -0.59
CA VAL A 136 9.29 0.08 -0.74
C VAL A 136 10.53 -0.78 -0.56
N ILE A 137 10.40 -1.86 0.22
CA ILE A 137 11.39 -2.93 0.35
C ILE A 137 10.70 -4.24 -0.01
N LYS A 138 11.27 -5.00 -0.95
CA LYS A 138 10.74 -6.26 -1.47
C LYS A 138 11.84 -7.30 -1.67
N TYR A 139 11.53 -8.57 -1.45
CA TYR A 139 12.48 -9.66 -1.68
C TYR A 139 12.19 -10.44 -2.96
N THR A 140 10.95 -10.86 -3.19
CA THR A 140 10.57 -11.66 -4.38
C THR A 140 9.26 -11.14 -4.96
N ASN A 141 9.22 -10.82 -6.25
CA ASN A 141 7.99 -10.37 -6.90
C ASN A 141 8.00 -10.50 -8.43
N ASP A 142 6.93 -10.98 -9.04
CA ASP A 142 6.90 -11.14 -10.51
C ASP A 142 6.73 -9.79 -11.21
N SER A 143 5.80 -8.96 -10.74
CA SER A 143 5.49 -7.67 -11.39
C SER A 143 5.31 -6.51 -10.43
N PHE A 144 6.10 -5.46 -10.63
CA PHE A 144 6.08 -4.22 -9.86
C PHE A 144 5.78 -3.04 -10.78
N ASP A 145 4.59 -2.47 -10.61
CA ASP A 145 4.11 -1.31 -11.35
C ASP A 145 3.86 -0.12 -10.41
N VAL A 146 4.47 1.02 -10.73
CA VAL A 146 4.17 2.29 -10.07
C VAL A 146 3.90 3.38 -11.10
N ILE A 147 2.79 4.09 -10.92
CA ILE A 147 2.43 5.30 -11.66
C ILE A 147 2.28 6.44 -10.66
N GLN A 148 3.06 7.51 -10.82
CA GLN A 148 3.15 8.61 -9.86
C GLN A 148 3.32 9.98 -10.53
N GLU A 149 2.65 11.02 -10.03
CA GLU A 149 2.81 12.38 -10.55
C GLU A 149 3.90 13.15 -9.79
N ASN A 150 3.78 13.32 -8.46
CA ASN A 150 4.68 14.17 -7.67
C ASN A 150 5.22 13.47 -6.41
N ASN A 151 6.55 13.34 -6.26
CA ASN A 151 7.18 12.99 -4.97
C ASN A 151 8.54 13.65 -4.74
N ALA A 152 8.80 14.14 -3.53
CA ALA A 152 10.14 14.61 -3.15
C ALA A 152 11.17 13.46 -3.10
N ILE A 153 10.83 12.34 -2.43
CA ILE A 153 11.73 11.20 -2.22
C ILE A 153 11.06 9.89 -2.61
N PHE A 154 11.66 9.19 -3.57
CA PHE A 154 11.29 7.84 -3.97
C PHE A 154 12.45 6.87 -3.75
N LYS A 155 12.24 5.85 -2.92
CA LYS A 155 13.22 4.80 -2.64
C LYS A 155 12.61 3.41 -2.78
N VAL A 156 13.19 2.61 -3.66
CA VAL A 156 12.86 1.19 -3.80
C VAL A 156 14.10 0.35 -3.58
N ILE A 157 13.96 -0.71 -2.79
CA ILE A 157 14.96 -1.77 -2.60
C ILE A 157 14.28 -3.09 -2.97
N MET A 158 14.87 -3.84 -3.91
CA MET A 158 14.34 -5.13 -4.38
C MET A 158 15.47 -6.15 -4.47
N LYS A 159 15.20 -7.43 -4.20
CA LYS A 159 16.19 -8.50 -4.40
C LYS A 159 15.97 -9.21 -5.75
N THR A 160 14.82 -9.86 -5.93
CA THR A 160 14.48 -10.61 -7.14
C THR A 160 13.16 -10.14 -7.72
N ASN A 161 13.11 -9.78 -9.01
CA ASN A 161 11.85 -9.40 -9.65
C ASN A 161 11.84 -9.45 -11.19
N ASP A 162 10.93 -10.19 -11.81
CA ASP A 162 10.88 -10.39 -13.27
C ASP A 162 10.57 -9.09 -14.03
N SER A 163 9.59 -8.31 -13.55
CA SER A 163 9.09 -7.11 -14.23
C SER A 163 9.02 -5.90 -13.32
N PHE A 164 9.82 -4.88 -13.60
CA PHE A 164 9.79 -3.60 -12.90
C PHE A 164 9.48 -2.46 -13.86
N LYS A 165 8.42 -1.72 -13.55
CA LYS A 165 8.02 -0.54 -14.31
C LYS A 165 7.62 0.61 -13.40
N VAL A 166 8.24 1.76 -13.65
CA VAL A 166 7.85 3.03 -13.04
C VAL A 166 7.56 4.05 -14.13
N ILE A 167 6.38 4.66 -14.09
CA ILE A 167 6.02 5.84 -14.87
C ILE A 167 5.89 7.00 -13.89
N LYS A 168 6.60 8.09 -14.15
CA LYS A 168 6.55 9.26 -13.27
C LYS A 168 6.68 10.60 -14.00
N GLU A 169 6.06 11.63 -13.44
CA GLU A 169 6.18 13.00 -13.95
C GLU A 169 7.30 13.77 -13.25
N THR A 170 7.19 14.03 -11.94
CA THR A 170 8.10 14.93 -11.20
C THR A 170 8.59 14.32 -9.88
N ASN A 171 9.90 14.12 -9.71
CA ASN A 171 10.49 13.86 -8.39
C ASN A 171 11.85 14.55 -8.19
N ASP A 172 12.16 14.95 -6.95
CA ASP A 172 13.48 15.52 -6.63
C ASP A 172 14.53 14.42 -6.51
N ASN A 173 14.25 13.41 -5.68
CA ASN A 173 15.19 12.34 -5.35
C ASN A 173 14.64 10.96 -5.66
N PHE A 174 15.25 10.27 -6.62
CA PHE A 174 14.87 8.90 -6.97
C PHE A 174 16.03 7.93 -6.80
N LYS A 175 15.84 6.92 -5.94
CA LYS A 175 16.81 5.86 -5.67
C LYS A 175 16.20 4.48 -5.84
N VAL A 176 16.82 3.66 -6.68
CA VAL A 176 16.52 2.23 -6.79
C VAL A 176 17.79 1.45 -6.48
N ILE A 177 17.69 0.47 -5.56
CA ILE A 177 18.71 -0.55 -5.32
C ILE A 177 18.08 -1.89 -5.68
N LYS A 178 18.76 -2.68 -6.52
CA LYS A 178 18.27 -4.01 -6.90
C LYS A 178 19.39 -5.00 -7.15
N ASP A 179 19.09 -6.28 -6.96
CA ASP A 179 20.04 -7.37 -7.23
C ASP A 179 19.74 -7.98 -8.61
N THR A 180 18.61 -8.69 -8.78
CA THR A 180 18.28 -9.46 -10.00
C THR A 180 16.89 -9.15 -10.56
N ASN A 181 16.81 -8.70 -11.83
CA ASN A 181 15.54 -8.55 -12.55
C ASN A 181 15.66 -8.88 -14.05
N ASP A 182 14.66 -9.52 -14.64
CA ASP A 182 14.65 -9.78 -16.10
C ASP A 182 14.35 -8.51 -16.89
N SER A 183 13.36 -7.72 -16.45
CA SER A 183 12.95 -6.50 -17.13
C SER A 183 12.81 -5.30 -16.21
N PHE A 184 13.41 -4.20 -16.67
CA PHE A 184 13.41 -2.95 -15.93
C PHE A 184 13.15 -1.76 -16.84
N LYS A 185 12.08 -1.01 -16.54
CA LYS A 185 11.67 0.17 -17.29
C LYS A 185 11.35 1.34 -16.37
N ILE A 186 12.00 2.48 -16.61
CA ILE A 186 11.60 3.77 -16.03
C ILE A 186 11.21 4.71 -17.16
N ILE A 187 10.05 5.34 -17.07
CA ILE A 187 9.64 6.48 -17.90
C ILE A 187 9.54 7.69 -16.97
N LYS A 188 10.23 8.78 -17.31
CA LYS A 188 10.25 10.00 -16.50
C LYS A 188 10.16 11.28 -17.33
N GLU A 189 9.58 12.35 -16.80
CA GLU A 189 9.64 13.69 -17.39
C GLU A 189 10.72 14.55 -16.70
N LYS A 190 10.48 14.95 -15.44
CA LYS A 190 11.35 15.83 -14.64
C LYS A 190 11.89 15.08 -13.43
N ASN A 191 13.21 15.00 -13.30
CA ASN A 191 13.87 14.52 -12.08
C ASN A 191 15.19 15.23 -11.88
N ASP A 192 15.42 15.73 -10.67
CA ASP A 192 16.65 16.42 -10.30
C ASP A 192 17.77 15.42 -10.02
N SER A 193 17.49 14.37 -9.24
CA SER A 193 18.46 13.31 -8.95
C SER A 193 17.92 11.90 -9.21
N LEU A 194 18.72 11.09 -9.92
CA LEU A 194 18.45 9.69 -10.24
C LEU A 194 19.65 8.82 -9.88
N LYS A 195 19.47 7.89 -8.95
CA LYS A 195 20.45 6.86 -8.59
C LYS A 195 19.86 5.46 -8.76
N ILE A 196 20.51 4.65 -9.59
CA ILE A 196 20.17 3.23 -9.79
C ILE A 196 21.42 2.41 -9.48
N ILE A 197 21.33 1.54 -8.47
CA ILE A 197 22.35 0.53 -8.15
C ILE A 197 21.75 -0.81 -8.57
N LYS A 198 22.49 -1.58 -9.38
CA LYS A 198 22.05 -2.88 -9.91
C LYS A 198 23.20 -3.89 -9.95
N GLU A 199 22.89 -5.18 -9.78
CA GLU A 199 23.82 -6.28 -10.04
C GLU A 199 23.55 -6.91 -11.42
N THR A 200 22.42 -7.57 -11.62
CA THR A 200 22.10 -8.35 -12.84
C THR A 200 20.76 -7.95 -13.46
N ASN A 201 20.74 -7.75 -14.80
CA ASN A 201 19.50 -7.58 -15.57
C ASN A 201 19.63 -8.05 -17.01
N ASP A 202 18.59 -8.72 -17.52
CA ASP A 202 18.50 -9.09 -18.93
C ASP A 202 18.12 -7.89 -19.81
N SER A 203 17.14 -7.09 -19.36
CA SER A 203 16.69 -5.90 -20.09
C SER A 203 16.55 -4.67 -19.18
N PHE A 204 17.11 -3.55 -19.65
CA PHE A 204 17.14 -2.29 -18.89
C PHE A 204 16.86 -1.09 -19.78
N LYS A 205 15.85 -0.29 -19.42
CA LYS A 205 15.48 0.92 -20.15
C LYS A 205 15.11 2.07 -19.22
N VAL A 206 15.71 3.24 -19.47
CA VAL A 206 15.30 4.52 -18.87
C VAL A 206 14.95 5.48 -20.00
N ILE A 207 13.71 5.95 -20.02
CA ILE A 207 13.17 6.88 -21.01
C ILE A 207 12.95 8.21 -20.32
N LYS A 208 13.56 9.28 -20.84
CA LYS A 208 13.24 10.65 -20.46
C LYS A 208 12.33 11.22 -21.55
N LYS A 209 11.09 11.57 -21.18
CA LYS A 209 10.20 12.36 -22.02
C LYS A 209 10.63 13.82 -21.90
N THR A 210 11.04 14.41 -23.01
CA THR A 210 11.18 15.86 -23.17
C THR A 210 9.86 16.39 -23.72
N LYS A 211 9.36 17.48 -23.15
CA LYS A 211 8.34 18.30 -23.82
C LYS A 211 8.92 18.92 -25.07
#